data_AF-A0A1B0DC54-F1
#
_entry.id   AF-A0A1B0DC54-F1
#
_cell.length_a   1.000
_cell.length_b   1.000
_cell.length_c   1.000
_cell.angle_alpha   90.00
_cell.angle_beta   90.00
_cell.angle_gamma   90.00
#
_symmetry.space_group_name_H-M   'P 1'
#
loop_
_entity.id
_entity.type
_entity.pdbx_description
1 polymer ?
#
loop_
_entity_poly.entity_id
_entity_poly.type
_entity_poly.pdbx_seq_one_letter_code
_entity_poly.pdbx_strand_id
1 'polypeptide(L)'
;MGSLTERCISLGTDVLAVKDFSDQAIIYVFDLLPGATRQDEPSVIRCKTPVTQISVCRSGGTDNQYLVFIDIHRDLYVTSLRSGPDFPIFKIGTQVISVMWGSDSNILVGLHDACYTIWYCPGEACADPTLIGLTTLTYDTTEFGRNVTLESFEGCQIGLRSSGALFTVSVKIYCNLLHKFVQDGLWSQAVKVCRLGQTPVLWATLAAMATKKNQLSISEEAYSAALQIDKVHYLQHIKVIK
;
A
#
# COMPACT_ATOMS: atom_id res chain seq x y z
N MET A 1 3.29 31.52 -1.49
CA MET A 1 4.30 30.97 -0.55
C MET A 1 3.87 29.56 -0.20
N GLY A 2 4.60 28.53 -0.64
CA GLY A 2 4.27 27.15 -0.28
C GLY A 2 4.88 26.81 1.08
N SER A 3 4.06 26.37 2.02
CA SER A 3 4.51 25.89 3.34
C SER A 3 4.92 24.43 3.24
N LEU A 4 5.94 24.02 3.99
CA LEU A 4 6.18 22.61 4.26
C LEU A 4 4.97 22.08 5.04
N THR A 5 4.37 21.00 4.54
CA THR A 5 3.24 20.30 5.18
C THR A 5 3.56 18.82 5.26
N GLU A 6 2.81 18.09 6.08
CA GLU A 6 2.84 16.62 6.16
C GLU A 6 2.59 15.91 4.81
N ARG A 7 2.08 16.63 3.80
CA ARG A 7 1.89 16.10 2.44
C ARG A 7 3.18 16.07 1.62
N CYS A 8 4.20 16.82 2.02
CA CYS A 8 5.44 16.98 1.26
C CYS A 8 6.62 16.21 1.87
N ILE A 9 6.47 15.69 3.08
CA ILE A 9 7.50 14.95 3.81
C ILE A 9 6.85 13.73 4.47
N SER A 10 7.49 12.57 4.36
CA SER A 10 6.97 11.35 4.97
C SER A 10 8.08 10.44 5.44
N LEU A 11 7.91 9.92 6.66
CA LEU A 11 8.87 9.06 7.34
C LEU A 11 8.34 7.62 7.38
N GLY A 12 9.12 6.69 6.83
CA GLY A 12 8.94 5.25 6.96
C GLY A 12 9.68 4.70 8.19
N THR A 13 9.91 3.39 8.20
CA THR A 13 10.71 2.70 9.23
C THR A 13 12.19 3.08 9.18
N ASP A 14 12.75 3.17 7.98
CA ASP A 14 14.17 3.38 7.72
C ASP A 14 14.40 4.27 6.49
N VAL A 15 13.39 5.02 6.05
CA VAL A 15 13.48 5.94 4.92
C VAL A 15 12.75 7.24 5.21
N LEU A 16 13.35 8.36 4.78
CA LEU A 16 12.70 9.67 4.71
C LEU A 16 12.47 10.03 3.24
N ALA A 17 11.23 10.34 2.88
CA ALA A 17 10.89 10.87 1.56
C ALA A 17 10.51 12.35 1.65
N VAL A 18 11.02 13.15 0.71
CA VAL A 18 10.78 14.59 0.63
C VAL A 18 10.47 14.98 -0.80
N LYS A 19 9.33 15.62 -1.03
CA LYS A 19 8.99 16.21 -2.33
C LYS A 19 9.81 17.48 -2.55
N ASP A 20 10.42 17.64 -3.72
CA ASP A 20 11.14 18.87 -4.07
C ASP A 20 10.16 20.05 -4.21
N PHE A 21 10.61 21.22 -3.77
CA PHE A 21 9.79 22.44 -3.77
C PHE A 21 9.81 23.17 -5.13
N SER A 22 10.95 23.15 -5.80
CA SER A 22 11.19 23.86 -7.06
C SER A 22 10.66 23.05 -8.24
N ASP A 23 10.96 21.75 -8.26
CA ASP A 23 10.42 20.78 -9.21
C ASP A 23 9.47 19.81 -8.50
N GLN A 24 8.19 20.13 -8.53
CA GLN A 24 7.16 19.35 -7.84
C GLN A 24 6.96 17.94 -8.40
N ALA A 25 7.63 17.56 -9.50
CA ALA A 25 7.64 16.20 -10.02
C ALA A 25 8.77 15.32 -9.45
N ILE A 26 9.62 15.87 -8.57
CA ILE A 26 10.74 15.15 -7.95
C ILE A 26 10.43 14.78 -6.49
N ILE A 27 10.76 13.54 -6.13
CA ILE A 27 10.75 13.06 -4.74
C ILE A 27 12.15 12.53 -4.42
N TYR A 28 12.78 13.12 -3.40
CA TYR A 28 14.02 12.61 -2.81
C TYR A 28 13.72 11.54 -1.77
N VAL A 29 14.55 10.51 -1.75
CA VAL A 29 14.46 9.37 -0.84
C VAL A 29 15.82 9.22 -0.15
N PHE A 30 15.82 9.36 1.17
CA PHE A 30 17.00 9.23 2.02
C PHE A 30 16.89 7.94 2.83
N ASP A 31 17.92 7.10 2.77
CA ASP A 31 18.00 5.92 3.61
C ASP A 31 18.46 6.32 5.02
N LEU A 32 17.84 5.75 6.05
CA LEU A 32 18.12 6.01 7.46
C LEU A 32 18.74 4.78 8.15
N LEU A 33 19.07 3.72 7.41
CA LEU A 33 19.75 2.54 7.92
C LEU A 33 21.15 2.88 8.48
N PRO A 34 21.64 2.13 9.49
CA PRO A 34 22.98 2.30 10.01
C PRO A 34 24.04 2.13 8.89
N GLY A 35 24.80 3.20 8.60
CA GLY A 35 25.78 3.23 7.50
C GLY A 35 25.31 3.97 6.24
N ALA A 36 24.05 4.41 6.18
CA ALA A 36 23.54 5.31 5.15
C ALA A 36 24.22 6.68 5.15
N THR A 37 25.02 7.01 6.17
CA THR A 37 25.95 8.16 6.18
C THR A 37 26.99 8.14 5.07
N ARG A 38 27.06 7.07 4.27
CA ARG A 38 27.87 6.96 3.04
C ARG A 38 27.09 7.20 1.74
N GLN A 39 25.78 7.49 1.80
CA GLN A 39 25.05 7.97 0.63
C GLN A 39 25.48 9.41 0.37
N ASP A 40 26.33 9.60 -0.65
CA ASP A 40 26.76 10.94 -1.08
C ASP A 40 25.56 11.76 -1.61
N GLU A 41 24.56 11.10 -2.20
CA GLU A 41 23.35 11.72 -2.76
C GLU A 41 22.08 10.90 -2.43
N PRO A 42 20.92 11.56 -2.24
CA PRO A 42 19.65 10.88 -2.08
C PRO A 42 19.25 10.16 -3.37
N SER A 43 18.50 9.08 -3.21
CA SER A 43 17.80 8.47 -4.35
C SER A 43 16.70 9.40 -4.87
N VAL A 44 16.52 9.45 -6.19
CA VAL A 44 15.60 10.40 -6.83
C VAL A 44 14.52 9.66 -7.61
N ILE A 45 13.27 9.81 -7.20
CA ILE A 45 12.11 9.36 -7.96
C ILE A 45 11.62 10.52 -8.81
N ARG A 46 11.55 10.31 -10.13
CA ARG A 46 11.04 11.29 -11.11
C ARG A 46 9.63 10.90 -11.55
N CYS A 47 8.65 11.70 -11.14
CA CYS A 47 7.25 11.54 -11.51
C CYS A 47 6.99 12.21 -12.87
N LYS A 48 5.95 11.75 -13.59
CA LYS A 48 5.55 12.34 -14.88
C LYS A 48 4.82 13.68 -14.71
N THR A 49 4.18 13.86 -13.56
CA THR A 49 3.30 14.98 -13.24
C THR A 49 3.64 15.49 -11.84
N PRO A 50 3.40 16.77 -11.54
CA PRO A 50 3.62 17.31 -10.21
C PRO A 50 2.85 16.55 -9.13
N VAL A 51 3.48 16.39 -7.97
CA VAL A 51 2.98 15.62 -6.84
C VAL A 51 2.33 16.53 -5.81
N THR A 52 1.14 16.17 -5.34
CA THR A 52 0.38 16.90 -4.33
C THR A 52 0.57 16.34 -2.93
N GLN A 53 0.73 15.02 -2.80
CA GLN A 53 0.96 14.32 -1.53
C GLN A 53 1.88 13.11 -1.70
N ILE A 54 2.77 12.89 -0.75
CA ILE A 54 3.57 11.66 -0.60
C ILE A 54 3.26 10.96 0.73
N SER A 55 3.40 9.64 0.77
CA SER A 55 3.29 8.87 2.01
C SER A 55 4.10 7.57 1.94
N VAL A 56 5.01 7.37 2.89
CA VAL A 56 5.85 6.17 3.01
C VAL A 56 5.20 5.18 3.98
N CYS A 57 5.18 3.91 3.60
CA CYS A 57 4.67 2.85 4.45
C CYS A 57 5.55 2.68 5.69
N ARG A 58 4.91 2.53 6.86
CA ARG A 58 5.57 2.39 8.17
C ARG A 58 5.62 0.95 8.67
N SER A 59 5.09 0.01 7.91
CA SER A 59 5.09 -1.40 8.24
C SER A 59 5.93 -2.18 7.21
N GLY A 60 6.29 -3.41 7.58
CA GLY A 60 7.17 -4.26 6.79
C GLY A 60 8.64 -4.24 7.26
N GLY A 61 9.37 -5.28 6.86
CA GLY A 61 10.82 -5.35 7.01
C GLY A 61 11.55 -4.52 5.96
N THR A 62 12.87 -4.48 6.04
CA THR A 62 13.77 -3.71 5.15
C THR A 62 13.52 -3.95 3.66
N ASP A 63 13.04 -5.14 3.27
CA ASP A 63 12.85 -5.52 1.87
C ASP A 63 11.51 -5.06 1.28
N ASN A 64 10.53 -4.68 2.12
CA ASN A 64 9.14 -4.44 1.73
C ASN A 64 8.69 -3.05 2.15
N GLN A 65 9.38 -2.03 1.64
CA GLN A 65 9.00 -0.64 1.85
C GLN A 65 8.48 0.00 0.57
N TYR A 66 7.34 0.69 0.71
CA TYR A 66 6.61 1.29 -0.39
C TYR A 66 6.36 2.76 -0.12
N LEU A 67 6.39 3.54 -1.18
CA LEU A 67 5.96 4.93 -1.21
C LEU A 67 4.73 5.04 -2.10
N VAL A 68 3.71 5.74 -1.63
CA VAL A 68 2.61 6.20 -2.48
C VAL A 68 2.68 7.70 -2.66
N PHE A 69 2.18 8.16 -3.80
CA PHE A 69 2.01 9.58 -4.05
C PHE A 69 0.75 9.85 -4.86
N ILE A 70 0.17 11.02 -4.64
CA ILE A 70 -0.96 11.55 -5.41
C ILE A 70 -0.42 12.66 -6.29
N ASP A 71 -0.74 12.63 -7.58
CA ASP A 71 -0.37 13.71 -8.50
C ASP A 71 -1.40 14.85 -8.54
N ILE A 72 -1.16 15.87 -9.36
CA ILE A 72 -2.10 16.99 -9.57
C ILE A 72 -3.43 16.57 -10.21
N HIS A 73 -3.49 15.41 -10.86
CA HIS A 73 -4.70 14.86 -11.46
C HIS A 73 -5.47 13.97 -10.49
N ARG A 74 -5.05 13.90 -9.22
CA ARG A 74 -5.62 13.02 -8.19
C ARG A 74 -5.46 11.55 -8.52
N ASP A 75 -4.48 11.20 -9.35
CA ASP A 75 -4.12 9.81 -9.59
C ASP A 75 -3.19 9.33 -8.48
N LEU A 76 -3.47 8.14 -7.96
CA LEU A 76 -2.70 7.50 -6.90
C LEU A 76 -1.72 6.50 -7.53
N TYR A 77 -0.45 6.67 -7.18
CA TYR A 77 0.64 5.82 -7.62
C TYR A 77 1.34 5.18 -6.42
N VAL A 78 1.99 4.05 -6.68
CA VAL A 78 2.83 3.34 -5.73
C VAL A 78 4.15 2.95 -6.39
N THR A 79 5.22 2.98 -5.62
CA THR A 79 6.53 2.47 -6.00
C THR A 79 7.18 1.76 -4.82
N SER A 80 8.01 0.77 -5.12
CA SER A 80 8.80 0.07 -4.11
C SER A 80 10.15 0.75 -3.97
N LEU A 81 10.49 1.11 -2.74
CA LEU A 81 11.74 1.81 -2.40
C LEU A 81 12.96 0.89 -2.38
N ARG A 82 12.74 -0.42 -2.58
CA ARG A 82 13.77 -1.47 -2.49
C ARG A 82 13.93 -2.25 -3.80
N SER A 83 13.27 -1.81 -4.87
CA SER A 83 13.32 -2.47 -6.19
C SER A 83 14.52 -2.06 -7.07
N GLY A 84 15.52 -1.37 -6.50
CA GLY A 84 16.67 -0.85 -7.24
C GLY A 84 16.47 0.59 -7.71
N PRO A 85 17.40 1.11 -8.53
CA PRO A 85 17.48 2.55 -8.86
C PRO A 85 16.33 3.06 -9.75
N ASP A 86 15.63 2.17 -10.45
CA ASP A 86 14.63 2.54 -11.46
C ASP A 86 13.26 2.88 -10.88
N PHE A 87 13.01 2.60 -9.60
CA PHE A 87 11.76 2.89 -8.86
C PHE A 87 10.48 2.72 -9.70
N PRO A 88 10.15 1.50 -10.18
CA PRO A 88 9.01 1.30 -11.07
C PRO A 88 7.71 1.86 -10.46
N ILE A 89 7.03 2.72 -11.20
CA ILE A 89 5.85 3.47 -10.75
C ILE A 89 4.60 2.84 -11.35
N PHE A 90 3.66 2.45 -10.49
CA PHE A 90 2.39 1.85 -10.90
C PHE A 90 1.21 2.70 -10.43
N LYS A 91 0.25 2.95 -11.33
CA LYS A 91 -1.01 3.62 -11.00
C LYS A 91 -1.98 2.61 -10.39
N ILE A 92 -2.51 2.90 -9.21
CA ILE A 92 -3.40 1.99 -8.45
C ILE A 92 -4.77 2.59 -8.11
N GLY A 93 -4.96 3.90 -8.36
CA GLY A 93 -6.22 4.58 -8.08
C GLY A 93 -6.34 5.90 -8.82
N THR A 94 -7.56 6.46 -8.80
CA THR A 94 -7.93 7.73 -9.42
C THR A 94 -8.84 8.52 -8.51
N GLN A 95 -8.89 9.85 -8.67
CA GLN A 95 -9.75 10.75 -7.90
C GLN A 95 -9.50 10.66 -6.38
N VAL A 96 -8.26 10.37 -5.97
CA VAL A 96 -7.87 10.26 -4.56
C VAL A 96 -7.43 11.65 -4.07
N ILE A 97 -7.98 12.08 -2.94
CA ILE A 97 -7.76 13.42 -2.36
C ILE A 97 -6.70 13.39 -1.25
N SER A 98 -6.68 12.31 -0.49
CA SER A 98 -5.69 12.06 0.55
C SER A 98 -5.53 10.58 0.80
N VAL A 99 -4.38 10.17 1.32
CA VAL A 99 -4.08 8.79 1.70
C VAL A 99 -3.40 8.72 3.05
N MET A 100 -3.51 7.55 3.69
CA MET A 100 -2.83 7.23 4.94
C MET A 100 -2.52 5.73 5.01
N TRP A 101 -1.31 5.39 5.43
CA TRP A 101 -0.93 4.01 5.73
C TRP A 101 -1.36 3.60 7.14
N GLY A 102 -1.67 2.32 7.31
CA GLY A 102 -1.81 1.73 8.64
C GLY A 102 -0.51 1.80 9.44
N SER A 103 -0.64 1.99 10.75
CA SER A 103 0.54 2.10 11.64
C SER A 103 1.35 0.81 11.74
N ASP A 104 0.71 -0.35 11.58
CA ASP A 104 1.31 -1.68 11.80
C ASP A 104 1.16 -2.64 10.60
N SER A 105 0.58 -2.20 9.48
CA SER A 105 0.36 -3.07 8.31
C SER A 105 0.57 -2.33 6.99
N ASN A 106 0.89 -3.09 5.92
CA ASN A 106 0.98 -2.54 4.56
C ASN A 106 -0.42 -2.36 3.95
N ILE A 107 -1.35 -1.78 4.72
CA ILE A 107 -2.71 -1.46 4.30
C ILE A 107 -2.79 0.06 4.11
N LEU A 108 -3.35 0.49 3.00
CA LEU A 108 -3.54 1.89 2.67
C LEU A 108 -5.03 2.22 2.66
N VAL A 109 -5.40 3.34 3.28
CA VAL A 109 -6.69 3.97 3.04
C VAL A 109 -6.49 5.24 2.21
N GLY A 110 -7.41 5.47 1.28
CA GLY A 110 -7.49 6.69 0.49
C GLY A 110 -8.89 7.25 0.53
N LEU A 111 -8.98 8.57 0.62
CA LEU A 111 -10.24 9.30 0.66
C LEU A 111 -10.50 9.93 -0.71
N HIS A 112 -11.75 9.86 -1.15
CA HIS A 112 -12.29 10.48 -2.35
C HIS A 112 -13.36 11.52 -1.96
N ASP A 113 -14.04 12.11 -2.95
CA ASP A 113 -15.04 13.16 -2.67
C ASP A 113 -16.29 12.63 -1.92
N ALA A 114 -16.68 11.37 -2.14
CA ALA A 114 -17.89 10.76 -1.56
C ALA A 114 -17.70 9.32 -1.05
N CYS A 115 -16.47 8.82 -1.06
CA CYS A 115 -16.15 7.47 -0.61
C CYS A 115 -14.73 7.40 -0.06
N TYR A 116 -14.40 6.31 0.61
CA TYR A 116 -13.04 5.91 0.92
C TYR A 116 -12.76 4.51 0.39
N THR A 117 -11.51 4.26 0.04
CA THR A 117 -11.04 2.99 -0.51
C THR A 117 -9.92 2.46 0.37
N ILE A 118 -9.96 1.15 0.64
CA ILE A 118 -8.94 0.42 1.39
C ILE A 118 -8.25 -0.54 0.41
N TRP A 119 -6.95 -0.36 0.22
CA TRP A 119 -6.09 -1.31 -0.47
C TRP A 119 -5.38 -2.16 0.58
N TYR A 120 -5.60 -3.47 0.55
CA TYR A 120 -5.10 -4.39 1.59
C TYR A 120 -3.63 -4.79 1.39
N CYS A 121 -3.07 -4.67 0.19
CA CYS A 121 -1.64 -4.90 -0.08
C CYS A 121 -1.20 -4.16 -1.37
N PRO A 122 -1.36 -2.82 -1.43
CA PRO A 122 -1.14 -2.05 -2.64
C PRO A 122 0.27 -2.19 -3.19
N GLY A 123 1.29 -2.34 -2.33
CA GLY A 123 2.67 -2.51 -2.75
C GLY A 123 2.95 -3.88 -3.37
N GLU A 124 2.43 -4.95 -2.78
CA GLU A 124 2.60 -6.32 -3.28
C GLU A 124 1.79 -6.55 -4.57
N ALA A 125 0.64 -5.89 -4.71
CA ALA A 125 -0.26 -6.04 -5.85
C ALA A 125 0.02 -5.07 -7.02
N CYS A 126 0.85 -4.04 -6.83
CA CYS A 126 0.94 -2.88 -7.73
C CYS A 126 1.23 -3.18 -9.21
N ALA A 127 1.99 -4.23 -9.48
CA ALA A 127 2.36 -4.61 -10.85
C ALA A 127 1.21 -5.26 -11.63
N ASP A 128 0.10 -5.59 -10.96
CA ASP A 128 -1.01 -6.35 -11.51
C ASP A 128 -2.35 -5.65 -11.22
N PRO A 129 -2.92 -4.92 -12.20
CA PRO A 129 -4.16 -4.17 -12.02
C PRO A 129 -5.35 -5.05 -11.60
N THR A 130 -5.39 -6.30 -12.06
CA THR A 130 -6.43 -7.25 -11.65
C THR A 130 -6.30 -7.59 -10.18
N LEU A 131 -5.07 -7.79 -9.70
CA LEU A 131 -4.81 -8.05 -8.29
C LEU A 131 -5.14 -6.84 -7.42
N ILE A 132 -4.78 -5.63 -7.87
CA ILE A 132 -5.21 -4.39 -7.21
C ILE A 132 -6.72 -4.37 -7.04
N GLY A 133 -7.49 -4.66 -8.11
CA GLY A 133 -8.96 -4.74 -8.02
C GLY A 133 -9.46 -5.76 -6.99
N LEU A 134 -8.85 -6.95 -6.92
CA LEU A 134 -9.24 -8.02 -6.00
C LEU A 134 -8.87 -7.74 -4.53
N THR A 135 -7.83 -6.95 -4.30
CA THR A 135 -7.32 -6.63 -2.95
C THR A 135 -7.82 -5.28 -2.43
N THR A 136 -8.87 -4.73 -3.03
CA THR A 136 -9.37 -3.39 -2.75
C THR A 136 -10.85 -3.41 -2.43
N LEU A 137 -11.27 -2.64 -1.42
CA LEU A 137 -12.67 -2.42 -1.08
C LEU A 137 -12.97 -0.93 -0.98
N THR A 138 -14.11 -0.51 -1.52
CA THR A 138 -14.57 0.89 -1.51
C THR A 138 -15.87 1.00 -0.73
N TYR A 139 -15.99 2.05 0.07
CA TYR A 139 -17.10 2.31 0.96
C TYR A 139 -17.53 3.77 0.83
N ASP A 140 -18.83 4.00 0.85
CA ASP A 140 -19.40 5.33 0.75
C ASP A 140 -19.24 6.11 2.08
N THR A 141 -19.14 7.44 2.01
CA THR A 141 -18.98 8.32 3.19
C THR A 141 -20.23 9.14 3.53
N THR A 142 -21.38 8.87 2.91
CA THR A 142 -22.63 9.64 3.08
C THR A 142 -23.06 9.78 4.52
N GLU A 143 -22.85 8.74 5.34
CA GLU A 143 -23.14 8.75 6.78
C GLU A 143 -22.29 9.73 7.59
N PHE A 144 -21.11 10.13 7.08
CA PHE A 144 -20.22 11.09 7.73
C PHE A 144 -20.46 12.53 7.29
N GLY A 145 -21.30 12.76 6.27
CA GLY A 145 -21.58 14.09 5.73
C GLY A 145 -20.52 14.59 4.73
N ARG A 146 -20.28 15.92 4.71
CA ARG A 146 -19.39 16.58 3.74
C ARG A 146 -18.06 16.96 4.37
N ASN A 147 -17.03 17.15 3.53
CA ASN A 147 -15.69 17.57 3.94
C ASN A 147 -15.03 16.60 4.94
N VAL A 148 -15.18 15.30 4.66
CA VAL A 148 -14.50 14.26 5.42
C VAL A 148 -12.99 14.41 5.24
N THR A 149 -12.22 14.10 6.29
CA THR A 149 -10.76 14.12 6.30
C THR A 149 -10.23 12.88 7.01
N LEU A 150 -9.09 12.36 6.56
CA LEU A 150 -8.38 11.27 7.23
C LEU A 150 -7.56 11.83 8.40
N GLU A 151 -7.76 11.30 9.60
CA GLU A 151 -7.07 11.75 10.83
C GLU A 151 -6.05 10.75 11.33
N SER A 152 -6.40 9.46 11.38
CA SER A 152 -5.54 8.42 11.91
C SER A 152 -5.82 7.06 11.29
N PHE A 153 -4.81 6.19 11.32
CA PHE A 153 -4.96 4.78 10.96
C PHE A 153 -4.08 3.94 11.89
N GLU A 154 -4.68 3.43 12.96
CA GLU A 154 -4.01 2.67 14.00
C GLU A 154 -4.59 1.27 14.15
N GLY A 155 -3.74 0.26 14.00
CA GLY A 155 -4.16 -1.14 14.01
C GLY A 155 -5.22 -1.40 12.94
N CYS A 156 -6.44 -1.75 13.36
CA CYS A 156 -7.56 -1.98 12.43
C CYS A 156 -8.49 -0.77 12.27
N GLN A 157 -8.23 0.35 12.93
CA GLN A 157 -9.15 1.48 13.02
C GLN A 157 -8.67 2.66 12.20
N ILE A 158 -9.56 3.21 11.38
CA ILE A 158 -9.36 4.43 10.59
C ILE A 158 -10.22 5.52 11.21
N GLY A 159 -9.57 6.59 11.66
CA GLY A 159 -10.21 7.81 12.14
C GLY A 159 -10.54 8.74 10.98
N LEU A 160 -11.81 9.13 10.87
CA LEU A 160 -12.33 10.09 9.91
C LEU A 160 -12.90 11.28 10.66
N ARG A 161 -12.56 12.51 10.26
CA ARG A 161 -13.18 13.71 10.81
C ARG A 161 -14.08 14.38 9.79
N SER A 162 -15.28 14.76 10.22
CA SER A 162 -16.21 15.56 9.44
C SER A 162 -16.90 16.58 10.34
N SER A 163 -16.85 17.86 9.94
CA SER A 163 -17.47 18.98 10.68
C SER A 163 -17.09 19.03 12.17
N GLY A 164 -15.86 18.64 12.50
CA GLY A 164 -15.33 18.58 13.88
C GLY A 164 -15.60 17.27 14.63
N ALA A 165 -16.58 16.47 14.20
CA ALA A 165 -16.87 15.15 14.77
C ALA A 165 -15.88 14.09 14.26
N LEU A 166 -15.47 13.18 15.15
CA LEU A 166 -14.60 12.05 14.84
C LEU A 166 -15.44 10.77 14.70
N PHE A 167 -15.28 10.10 13.58
CA PHE A 167 -15.87 8.82 13.24
C PHE A 167 -14.76 7.78 13.12
N THR A 168 -15.09 6.53 13.43
CA THR A 168 -14.14 5.43 13.32
C THR A 168 -14.74 4.32 12.47
N VAL A 169 -14.01 3.91 11.45
CA VAL A 169 -14.32 2.74 10.62
C VAL A 169 -13.23 1.69 10.77
N SER A 170 -13.54 0.43 10.54
CA SER A 170 -12.57 -0.66 10.69
C SER A 170 -12.26 -1.34 9.36
N VAL A 171 -10.99 -1.66 9.14
CA VAL A 171 -10.59 -2.59 8.07
C VAL A 171 -11.00 -4.03 8.42
N LYS A 172 -10.99 -4.92 7.43
CA LYS A 172 -11.20 -6.36 7.70
C LYS A 172 -10.10 -6.89 8.61
N ILE A 173 -10.45 -7.26 9.85
CA ILE A 173 -9.50 -7.70 10.88
C ILE A 173 -8.63 -8.89 10.44
N TYR A 174 -9.18 -9.83 9.68
CA TYR A 174 -8.43 -10.97 9.15
C TYR A 174 -7.36 -10.55 8.14
N CYS A 175 -7.55 -9.46 7.40
CA CYS A 175 -6.51 -8.94 6.51
C CYS A 175 -5.38 -8.28 7.30
N ASN A 176 -5.67 -7.53 8.37
CA ASN A 176 -4.60 -7.00 9.23
C ASN A 176 -3.84 -8.15 9.91
N LEU A 177 -4.55 -9.15 10.47
CA LEU A 177 -3.91 -10.32 11.08
C LEU A 177 -3.05 -11.11 10.08
N LEU A 178 -3.48 -11.16 8.82
CA LEU A 178 -2.72 -11.79 7.74
C LEU A 178 -1.35 -11.12 7.54
N HIS A 179 -1.27 -9.78 7.56
CA HIS A 179 0.02 -9.07 7.50
C HIS A 179 0.96 -9.50 8.62
N LYS A 180 0.46 -9.62 9.85
CA LYS A 180 1.26 -10.05 11.02
C LYS A 180 1.82 -11.46 10.81
N PHE A 181 0.99 -12.41 10.42
CA PHE A 181 1.46 -13.78 10.16
C PHE A 181 2.46 -13.87 9.01
N VAL A 182 2.28 -13.09 7.94
CA VAL A 182 3.23 -13.07 6.83
C VAL A 182 4.57 -12.44 7.24
N GLN A 183 4.54 -11.36 8.03
CA GLN A 183 5.74 -10.70 8.54
C GLN A 183 6.58 -11.63 9.42
N ASP A 184 5.92 -12.42 10.27
CA ASP A 184 6.57 -13.39 11.15
C ASP A 184 6.95 -14.72 10.44
N GLY A 185 6.67 -14.84 9.14
CA GLY A 185 6.89 -16.07 8.37
C GLY A 185 5.97 -17.24 8.76
N LEU A 186 4.89 -16.97 9.50
CA LEU A 186 3.88 -17.93 9.97
C LEU A 186 2.85 -18.27 8.89
N TRP A 187 3.34 -18.74 7.74
CA TRP A 187 2.55 -19.02 6.54
C TRP A 187 1.41 -20.02 6.74
N SER A 188 1.61 -21.04 7.58
CA SER A 188 0.56 -22.02 7.90
C SER A 188 -0.63 -21.37 8.62
N GLN A 189 -0.38 -20.36 9.45
CA GLN A 189 -1.42 -19.62 10.16
C GLN A 189 -2.10 -18.60 9.25
N ALA A 190 -1.34 -17.98 8.35
CA ALA A 190 -1.88 -17.13 7.29
C ALA A 190 -2.94 -17.87 6.44
N VAL A 191 -2.64 -19.10 6.01
CA VAL A 191 -3.60 -19.95 5.27
C VAL A 191 -4.81 -20.31 6.14
N LYS A 192 -4.61 -20.68 7.41
CA LYS A 192 -5.74 -20.99 8.32
C LYS A 192 -6.69 -19.81 8.52
N VAL A 193 -6.17 -18.59 8.65
CA VAL A 193 -7.01 -17.38 8.73
C VAL A 193 -7.81 -17.18 7.45
N CYS A 194 -7.20 -17.42 6.28
CA CYS A 194 -7.92 -17.33 5.01
C CYS A 194 -9.06 -18.35 4.92
N ARG A 195 -8.83 -19.59 5.37
CA ARG A 195 -9.85 -20.65 5.43
C ARG A 195 -10.96 -20.35 6.45
N LEU A 196 -10.66 -19.63 7.53
CA LEU A 196 -11.65 -19.19 8.51
C LEU A 196 -12.48 -18.01 8.00
N GLY A 197 -11.83 -17.03 7.38
CA GLY A 197 -12.48 -15.81 6.89
C GLY A 197 -13.27 -16.00 5.61
N GLN A 198 -12.86 -16.93 4.74
CA GLN A 198 -13.53 -17.32 3.50
C GLN A 198 -13.96 -16.15 2.59
N THR A 199 -13.19 -15.07 2.55
CA THR A 199 -13.49 -13.92 1.68
C THR A 199 -12.52 -13.86 0.49
N PRO A 200 -12.99 -13.50 -0.71
CA PRO A 200 -12.12 -13.37 -1.88
C PRO A 200 -10.97 -12.37 -1.70
N VAL A 201 -11.25 -11.20 -1.08
CA VAL A 201 -10.24 -10.17 -0.82
C VAL A 201 -9.11 -10.67 0.07
N LEU A 202 -9.42 -11.51 1.07
CA LEU A 202 -8.43 -12.07 1.99
C LEU A 202 -7.53 -13.08 1.28
N TRP A 203 -8.12 -13.97 0.47
CA TRP A 203 -7.36 -14.91 -0.36
C TRP A 203 -6.50 -14.20 -1.41
N ALA A 204 -7.03 -13.20 -2.09
CA ALA A 204 -6.27 -12.40 -3.04
C ALA A 204 -5.10 -11.65 -2.36
N THR A 205 -5.32 -11.14 -1.15
CA THR A 205 -4.27 -10.48 -0.34
C THR A 205 -3.15 -11.46 0.01
N LEU A 206 -3.49 -12.69 0.46
CA LEU A 206 -2.50 -13.74 0.70
C LEU A 206 -1.76 -14.11 -0.59
N ALA A 207 -2.45 -14.24 -1.71
CA ALA A 207 -1.84 -14.57 -2.99
C ALA A 207 -0.79 -13.52 -3.43
N ALA A 208 -1.11 -12.23 -3.28
CA ALA A 208 -0.19 -11.13 -3.58
C ALA A 208 1.08 -11.20 -2.71
N MET A 209 0.89 -11.31 -1.39
CA MET A 209 2.00 -11.40 -0.43
C MET A 209 2.88 -12.62 -0.65
N ALA A 210 2.27 -13.79 -0.84
CA ALA A 210 2.96 -15.04 -1.08
C ALA A 210 3.77 -15.00 -2.38
N THR A 211 3.19 -14.43 -3.45
CA THR A 211 3.89 -14.24 -4.73
C THR A 211 5.13 -13.37 -4.56
N LYS A 212 5.00 -12.21 -3.88
CA LYS A 212 6.11 -11.29 -3.64
C LYS A 212 7.25 -11.94 -2.84
N LYS A 213 6.92 -12.82 -1.89
CA LYS A 213 7.87 -13.57 -1.04
C LYS A 213 8.31 -14.92 -1.67
N ASN A 214 8.00 -15.18 -2.94
CA ASN A 214 8.32 -16.42 -3.65
C ASN A 214 7.75 -17.71 -3.02
N GLN A 215 6.67 -17.61 -2.23
CA GLN A 215 5.95 -18.76 -1.67
C GLN A 215 4.95 -19.31 -2.69
N LEU A 216 5.46 -19.92 -3.77
CA LEU A 216 4.66 -20.28 -4.95
C LEU A 216 3.56 -21.30 -4.65
N SER A 217 3.76 -22.23 -3.73
CA SER A 217 2.74 -23.23 -3.34
C SER A 217 1.54 -22.58 -2.63
N ILE A 218 1.81 -21.63 -1.75
CA ILE A 218 0.76 -20.91 -1.02
C ILE A 218 0.05 -19.93 -1.95
N SER A 219 0.81 -19.26 -2.81
CA SER A 219 0.26 -18.37 -3.82
C SER A 219 -0.70 -19.11 -4.76
N GLU A 220 -0.34 -20.33 -5.21
CA GLU A 220 -1.21 -21.16 -6.04
C GLU A 220 -2.52 -21.54 -5.33
N GLU A 221 -2.45 -22.02 -4.07
CA GLU A 221 -3.65 -22.31 -3.27
C GLU A 221 -4.54 -21.07 -3.12
N ALA A 222 -3.92 -19.92 -2.82
CA ALA A 222 -4.63 -18.67 -2.60
C ALA A 222 -5.28 -18.12 -3.88
N TYR A 223 -4.60 -18.19 -5.03
CA TYR A 223 -5.21 -17.81 -6.31
C TYR A 223 -6.33 -18.77 -6.72
N SER A 224 -6.18 -20.07 -6.46
CA SER A 224 -7.27 -21.03 -6.68
C SER A 224 -8.50 -20.68 -5.82
N ALA A 225 -8.30 -20.36 -4.54
CA ALA A 225 -9.37 -19.95 -3.64
C ALA A 225 -9.99 -18.59 -4.01
N ALA A 226 -9.21 -17.69 -4.63
CA ALA A 226 -9.67 -16.43 -5.19
C ALA A 226 -10.24 -16.55 -6.62
N LEU A 227 -10.41 -17.78 -7.15
CA LEU A 227 -10.93 -18.08 -8.49
C LEU A 227 -10.13 -17.43 -9.63
N GLN A 228 -8.82 -17.26 -9.46
CA GLN A 228 -7.91 -16.69 -10.47
C GLN A 228 -7.19 -17.80 -11.24
N ILE A 229 -7.93 -18.53 -12.09
CA ILE A 229 -7.44 -19.73 -12.80
C ILE A 229 -6.23 -19.41 -13.69
N ASP A 230 -6.27 -18.30 -14.42
CA ASP A 230 -5.16 -17.90 -15.31
C ASP A 230 -3.84 -17.72 -14.54
N LYS A 231 -3.91 -17.17 -13.32
CA LYS A 231 -2.76 -16.96 -12.44
C LYS A 231 -2.23 -18.28 -11.89
N VAL A 232 -3.12 -19.23 -11.58
CA VAL A 232 -2.73 -20.60 -11.17
C VAL A 232 -1.93 -21.27 -12.28
N HIS A 233 -2.40 -21.25 -13.53
CA HIS A 233 -1.69 -21.83 -14.66
C HIS A 233 -0.31 -21.18 -14.89
N TYR A 234 -0.23 -19.84 -14.78
CA TYR A 234 1.04 -19.13 -14.88
C TYR A 234 2.05 -19.58 -13.81
N LEU A 235 1.60 -19.72 -12.54
CA LEU A 235 2.47 -20.20 -11.46
C LEU A 235 2.94 -21.63 -11.66
N GLN A 236 2.06 -22.52 -12.12
CA GLN A 236 2.42 -23.90 -12.43
C GLN A 236 3.50 -23.95 -13.53
N HIS A 237 3.38 -23.12 -14.56
CA HIS A 237 4.40 -23.02 -15.61
C HIS A 237 5.75 -22.53 -15.06
N ILE A 238 5.76 -21.51 -14.19
CA ILE A 238 7.00 -21.04 -13.54
C ILE A 238 7.66 -22.13 -12.69
N LYS A 239 6.87 -22.93 -11.97
CA LYS A 239 7.39 -24.02 -11.11
C LYS A 239 8.12 -25.10 -11.90
N VAL A 240 7.79 -25.29 -13.19
CA VAL A 240 8.44 -26.27 -14.06
C VAL A 240 9.77 -25.75 -14.61
N ILE A 241 9.96 -24.44 -14.68
CA ILE A 241 11.16 -23.79 -15.26
C ILE A 241 12.28 -23.59 -14.21
N LYS A 242 11.94 -23.56 -12.92
CA LYS A 242 12.89 -23.49 -11.81
C LYS A 242 13.34 -24.87 -11.37
#